data_AF-A0A0C2FA43-F1
#
_entry.id   AF-A0A0C2FA43-F1
#
_cell.length_a   1.000
_cell.length_b   1.000
_cell.length_c   1.000
_cell.angle_alpha   90.00
_cell.angle_beta   90.00
_cell.angle_gamma   90.00
#
_symmetry.space_group_name_H-M   'P 1'
#
loop_
_entity.id
_entity.type
_entity.pdbx_description
1 polymer ?
#
loop_
_entity_poly.entity_id
_entity_poly.type
_entity_poly.pdbx_seq_one_letter_code
_entity_poly.pdbx_strand_id
1 'polypeptide(L)' 'MAVIPKSVRPERVKENLAVFDFTLSQDEMNKLDSVKTRMRLFLFDFAIGHPFYPFEDVDQSKLKMVSLKS' A
#
# COMPACT_ATOMS: atom_id res chain seq x y z
N MET A 1 -5.68 -1.70 12.24
CA MET A 1 -5.04 -2.11 10.97
C MET A 1 -3.81 -2.92 11.32
N ALA A 2 -3.56 -4.04 10.66
CA ALA A 2 -2.36 -4.87 10.84
C ALA A 2 -1.51 -4.84 9.57
N VAL A 3 -0.20 -5.03 9.68
CA VAL A 3 0.73 -5.09 8.54
C VAL A 3 0.95 -6.54 8.10
N ILE A 4 1.06 -6.75 6.78
CA ILE A 4 1.26 -8.07 6.16
C ILE A 4 2.38 -8.00 5.10
N PRO A 5 3.65 -7.85 5.52
CA PRO A 5 4.77 -7.72 4.59
C PRO A 5 5.04 -9.06 3.88
N LYS A 6 5.08 -9.04 2.54
CA LYS A 6 5.39 -10.22 1.72
C LYS A 6 6.86 -10.27 1.34
N SER A 7 7.51 -11.42 1.55
CA SER A 7 8.83 -11.74 1.00
C SER A 7 8.95 -13.23 0.69
N VAL A 8 9.73 -13.58 -0.34
CA VAL A 8 10.18 -14.96 -0.62
C VAL A 8 11.66 -15.16 -0.28
N ARG A 9 12.37 -14.07 0.06
CA ARG A 9 13.79 -14.09 0.43
C ARG A 9 13.89 -14.33 1.95
N PRO A 10 14.48 -15.44 2.43
CA PRO A 10 14.51 -15.80 3.85
C PRO A 10 15.08 -14.71 4.79
N GLU A 11 16.03 -13.94 4.29
CA GLU A 11 16.78 -12.88 4.96
C GLU A 11 15.84 -11.71 5.25
N ARG A 12 15.04 -11.32 4.25
CA ARG A 12 14.01 -10.30 4.40
C ARG A 12 12.84 -10.77 5.25
N VAL A 13 12.52 -12.06 5.24
CA VAL A 13 11.49 -12.60 6.14
C VAL A 13 11.92 -12.44 7.60
N LYS A 14 13.19 -12.75 7.90
CA LYS A 14 13.76 -12.54 9.25
C LYS A 14 13.78 -11.05 9.61
N GLU A 15 14.26 -10.20 8.72
CA GLU A 15 14.32 -8.74 8.91
C GLU A 15 12.93 -8.14 9.18
N ASN A 16 11.92 -8.47 8.36
CA ASN A 16 10.56 -7.95 8.53
C ASN A 16 9.89 -8.40 9.84
N LEU A 17 10.34 -9.50 10.45
CA LEU A 17 9.84 -9.99 11.74
C LEU A 17 10.60 -9.37 12.93
N ALA A 18 11.80 -8.83 12.71
CA ALA A 18 12.63 -8.18 13.72
C ALA A 18 12.18 -6.72 13.96
N VAL A 19 10.90 -6.54 14.28
CA VAL A 19 10.30 -5.22 14.57
C VAL A 19 9.84 -5.07 16.02
N PHE A 20 10.08 -6.09 16.85
CA PHE A 20 9.61 -6.16 18.24
C PHE A 20 10.69 -5.81 19.27
N ASP A 21 11.94 -5.63 18.83
CA ASP A 21 13.11 -5.31 19.66
C ASP A 21 13.44 -3.81 19.69
N PHE A 22 12.65 -2.97 19.01
CA PHE A 22 12.75 -1.52 19.08
C PHE A 22 11.38 -0.86 19.15
N THR A 23 11.39 0.41 19.54
CA THR A 23 10.20 1.28 19.55
C THR A 23 10.55 2.62 18.93
N LEU A 24 9.60 3.23 18.24
CA LEU A 24 9.74 4.61 17.76
C LEU A 24 9.31 5.59 18.84
N SER A 25 10.07 6.67 19.00
CA SER A 25 9.68 7.81 19.83
C SER A 25 8.47 8.53 19.24
N GLN A 26 7.80 9.35 20.06
CA GLN A 26 6.66 10.14 19.60
C GLN A 26 7.03 11.07 18.43
N ASP A 27 8.23 11.66 18.47
CA ASP A 27 8.71 12.55 17.41
C ASP A 27 8.96 11.80 16.09
N GLU A 28 9.46 10.57 16.15
CA GLU A 28 9.63 9.73 14.96
C GLU A 28 8.28 9.30 14.37
N MET A 29 7.33 8.91 15.22
CA MET A 29 5.96 8.62 14.80
C MET A 29 5.31 9.84 14.13
N ASN A 30 5.44 11.03 14.74
CA ASN A 30 4.92 12.28 14.18
C ASN A 30 5.55 12.61 12.81
N LYS A 31 6.85 12.35 12.64
CA LYS A 31 7.54 12.53 11.35
C LYS A 31 6.97 11.59 10.29
N LEU A 32 6.73 10.31 10.61
CA LEU A 32 6.12 9.36 9.69
C LEU A 32 4.69 9.76 9.31
N ASP A 33 3.90 10.23 10.27
CA ASP A 33 2.53 10.69 10.02
C ASP A 33 2.47 11.95 9.16
N SER A 34 3.48 12.82 9.26
CA SER A 34 3.58 14.06 8.48
C SER A 34 3.84 13.85 6.98
N VAL A 35 4.11 12.62 6.54
CA VAL A 35 4.29 12.30 5.12
C VAL A 35 3.02 12.63 4.34
N LYS A 36 3.09 13.68 3.52
CA LYS A 36 1.97 14.23 2.75
C LYS A 36 1.51 13.34 1.60
N THR A 37 2.40 12.49 1.09
CA THR A 37 2.08 11.58 -0.02
C THR A 37 1.18 10.46 0.48
N ARG A 38 -0.13 10.64 0.34
CA ARG A 38 -1.14 9.62 0.61
C ARG A 38 -1.69 9.15 -0.74
N MET A 39 -1.19 8.02 -1.21
CA MET A 39 -1.55 7.46 -2.50
C MET A 39 -1.89 5.98 -2.37
N ARG A 40 -2.99 5.58 -3.00
CA ARG A 40 -3.31 4.18 -3.21
C ARG A 40 -2.51 3.66 -4.41
N LEU A 41 -1.58 2.74 -4.16
CA LEU A 41 -0.72 2.19 -5.21
C LEU A 41 -1.44 1.17 -6.11
N PHE A 42 -2.44 0.48 -5.57
CA PHE A 42 -3.19 -0.53 -6.31
C PHE A 42 -4.66 -0.09 -6.42
N LEU A 43 -5.03 0.38 -7.61
CA LEU A 43 -6.34 0.95 -7.90
C LEU A 43 -7.32 -0.06 -8.48
N PHE A 44 -6.95 -1.34 -8.63
CA PHE A 44 -7.75 -2.33 -9.36
C PHE A 44 -8.22 -1.77 -10.71
N ASP A 45 -7.28 -1.23 -11.50
CA ASP A 45 -7.62 -0.62 -12.78
C ASP A 45 -8.44 -1.57 -13.65
N PHE A 46 -8.11 -2.87 -13.68
CA PHE A 46 -8.90 -3.95 -14.31
C PHE A 46 -10.39 -3.99 -13.97
N ALA A 47 -10.84 -3.35 -12.89
CA ALA A 47 -12.23 -3.32 -12.43
C ALA A 47 -12.92 -1.95 -12.66
N ILE A 48 -12.31 -1.04 -13.42
CA ILE A 48 -12.93 0.24 -13.79
C ILE A 48 -14.28 0.01 -14.49
N GLY A 49 -15.29 0.77 -14.08
CA GLY A 49 -16.67 0.67 -14.58
C GLY A 49 -17.53 -0.40 -13.91
N HIS A 50 -16.97 -1.22 -13.00
CA HIS A 50 -17.76 -2.20 -12.26
C HIS A 50 -18.74 -1.50 -11.30
N PRO A 51 -20.01 -1.94 -11.20
CA PRO A 51 -21.02 -1.30 -10.34
C PRO A 51 -20.65 -1.32 -8.85
N PHE A 52 -19.74 -2.20 -8.45
CA PHE A 52 -19.23 -2.32 -7.08
C PHE A 52 -17.73 -2.00 -6.97
N TYR A 53 -17.22 -1.08 -7.80
CA TYR A 53 -15.84 -0.61 -7.67
C TYR A 53 -15.63 0.05 -6.29
N PRO A 54 -14.60 -0.34 -5.52
CA PRO A 54 -14.55 -0.05 -4.08
C PRO A 54 -14.08 1.36 -3.72
N PHE A 55 -13.59 2.16 -4.68
CA PHE A 55 -12.99 3.47 -4.40
C PHE A 55 -13.80 4.60 -5.05
N GLU A 56 -14.65 5.23 -4.26
CA GLU A 56 -15.51 6.35 -4.69
C GLU A 56 -14.71 7.64 -4.95
N ASP A 57 -13.57 7.81 -4.27
CA ASP A 57 -12.68 8.97 -4.38
C ASP A 57 -11.79 8.96 -5.63
N VAL A 58 -11.78 7.85 -6.37
CA VAL A 58 -10.94 7.66 -7.55
C VAL A 58 -11.68 8.09 -8.80
N ASP A 59 -11.15 9.12 -9.47
CA ASP A 59 -11.60 9.52 -10.80
C ASP A 59 -11.14 8.49 -11.85
N GLN A 60 -12.03 7.55 -12.15
CA GLN A 60 -11.76 6.45 -13.07
C GLN A 60 -11.50 6.91 -14.52
N SER A 61 -11.96 8.11 -14.91
CA SER A 61 -11.72 8.65 -16.26
C SER A 61 -10.25 8.97 -16.53
N LYS A 62 -9.47 9.18 -15.46
CA LYS A 62 -8.04 9.46 -15.51
C LYS A 62 -7.17 8.19 -15.50
N LEU A 63 -7.77 7.03 -15.27
CA LEU A 63 -7.05 5.77 -15.23
C LEU A 63 -6.97 5.17 -16.64
N LYS A 64 -5.75 4.77 -17.04
CA LYS A 64 -5.56 3.97 -18.24
C LYS A 64 -5.50 2.51 -17.83
N MET A 65 -6.38 1.69 -18.42
CA MET A 65 -6.25 0.23 -18.41
C MET A 65 -4.82 -0.17 -18.82
N VAL A 66 -3.98 -0.59 -17.88
CA VAL A 66 -2.70 -1.18 -18.22
C VAL A 66 -2.95 -2.67 -18.42
N SER A 67 -3.35 -3.02 -19.65
CA SER A 67 -3.59 -4.42 -20.05
C SER A 67 -2.47 -5.32 -19.53
N LEU A 68 -2.85 -6.32 -18.72
CA LEU A 68 -2.07 -7.55 -18.57
C LEU A 68 -2.07 -8.22 -19.94
N LYS A 69 -1.13 -7.86 -20.81
CA LYS A 69 -0.83 -8.68 -21.97
C LYS A 69 -0.39 -10.04 -21.43
N SER A 70 -1.17 -11.07 -21.75
CA SER A 70 -0.80 -12.48 -21.54
C SER A 70 0.50 -12.81 -22.26
#